data_AF-A0A976CCD6-F1
#
_entry.id   AF-A0A976CCD6-F1
#
_cell.length_a   1.000
_cell.length_b   1.000
_cell.length_c   1.000
_cell.angle_alpha   90.00
_cell.angle_beta   90.00
_cell.angle_gamma   90.00
#
_symmetry.space_group_name_H-M   'P 1'
#
loop_
_entity.id
_entity.type
_entity.pdbx_description
1 polymer ?
#
loop_
_entity_poly.entity_id
_entity_poly.type
_entity_poly.pdbx_seq_one_letter_code
_entity_poly.pdbx_strand_id
1 'polypeptide(L)'
;MKKITFIIFACLLTISCNTTKKTSNNNTNNGNSKNPAEKADDCIDKSKINPDLNCVMIYKPVCGCNNKTYDNSCFAEAAGVTKWKEGKCD
;
A
#
# COMPACT_ATOMS: atom_id res chain seq x y z
N MET A 1 45.09 -4.41 38.21
CA MET A 1 44.27 -5.63 38.43
C MET A 1 42.97 -5.22 39.12
N LYS A 2 41.95 -4.81 38.34
CA LYS A 2 40.68 -4.30 38.89
C LYS A 2 39.68 -5.45 38.89
N LYS A 3 39.16 -5.71 40.08
CA LYS A 3 38.53 -6.96 40.52
C LYS A 3 37.20 -7.19 39.79
N ILE A 4 37.04 -8.43 39.35
CA ILE A 4 35.81 -9.03 38.86
C ILE A 4 34.82 -9.06 40.02
N THR A 5 33.72 -8.31 39.91
CA THR A 5 32.55 -8.46 40.80
C THR A 5 31.42 -9.07 39.98
N PHE A 6 31.19 -10.35 40.21
CA PHE A 6 30.01 -11.09 39.79
C PHE A 6 28.75 -10.42 40.36
N ILE A 7 27.91 -9.85 39.51
CA ILE A 7 26.48 -9.70 39.79
C ILE A 7 25.74 -10.29 38.59
N ILE A 8 25.24 -11.48 38.85
CA ILE A 8 24.35 -12.29 38.03
C ILE A 8 22.94 -11.70 38.16
N PHE A 9 22.21 -11.67 37.03
CA PHE A 9 20.76 -11.49 36.88
C PHE A 9 20.13 -10.11 37.20
N ALA A 10 19.77 -9.37 36.14
CA ALA A 10 18.39 -8.92 35.93
C ALA A 10 18.20 -8.26 34.56
N CYS A 11 17.13 -8.68 33.89
CA CYS A 11 16.39 -8.01 32.81
C CYS A 11 17.14 -7.75 31.49
N LEU A 12 16.86 -8.50 30.42
CA LEU A 12 15.63 -8.37 29.61
C LEU A 12 15.18 -6.92 29.42
N LEU A 13 15.92 -6.11 28.67
CA LEU A 13 15.32 -5.02 27.87
C LEU A 13 16.14 -4.80 26.59
N THR A 14 15.69 -5.52 25.54
CA THR A 14 15.55 -5.01 24.17
C THR A 14 16.69 -4.16 23.62
N ILE A 15 17.74 -4.80 23.11
CA ILE A 15 18.41 -4.23 21.94
C ILE A 15 17.47 -4.51 20.76
N SER A 16 16.56 -3.56 20.51
CA SER A 16 15.68 -3.58 19.34
C SER A 16 16.53 -3.64 18.06
N CYS A 17 16.29 -4.67 17.24
CA CYS A 17 16.83 -4.74 15.90
C CYS A 17 16.15 -3.65 15.05
N ASN A 18 16.85 -2.55 14.77
CA ASN A 18 16.37 -1.53 13.84
C ASN A 18 16.55 -2.04 12.39
N THR A 19 15.54 -2.73 11.86
CA THR A 19 15.43 -2.99 10.43
C THR A 19 14.87 -1.74 9.73
N THR A 20 15.71 -0.75 9.40
CA THR A 20 15.31 0.33 8.47
C THR A 20 15.41 -0.18 7.02
N LYS A 21 14.43 -0.97 6.59
CA LYS A 21 14.15 -1.18 5.16
C LYS A 21 12.70 -0.81 4.84
N LYS A 22 12.51 0.48 4.54
CA LYS A 22 12.05 0.97 3.24
C LYS A 22 12.17 2.49 3.31
N THR A 23 13.06 3.06 2.51
CA THR A 23 12.90 4.43 2.07
C THR A 23 11.60 4.48 1.29
N SER A 24 10.48 4.76 1.96
CA SER A 24 9.40 5.48 1.30
C SER A 24 9.79 6.94 1.39
N ASN A 25 10.54 7.37 0.38
CA ASN A 25 10.47 8.74 -0.07
C ASN A 25 8.98 8.97 -0.36
N ASN A 26 8.28 9.59 0.57
CA ASN A 26 7.01 10.22 0.29
C ASN A 26 7.32 11.71 0.18
N ASN A 27 7.93 12.09 -0.94
CA ASN A 27 7.78 13.44 -1.43
C ASN A 27 6.29 13.64 -1.75
N THR A 28 5.51 14.06 -0.75
CA THR A 28 4.13 14.49 -0.92
C THR A 28 4.13 15.88 -1.56
N ASN A 29 4.43 15.94 -2.85
CA ASN A 29 4.11 17.11 -3.64
C ASN A 29 2.68 16.96 -4.17
N ASN A 30 1.78 17.63 -3.43
CA ASN A 30 0.44 18.06 -3.79
C ASN A 30 -0.69 17.03 -3.73
N GLY A 31 -1.22 16.84 -2.51
CA GLY A 31 -2.57 16.32 -2.25
C GLY A 31 -3.44 17.38 -1.59
N ASN A 32 -3.83 18.41 -2.34
CA ASN A 32 -4.95 19.28 -1.99
C ASN A 32 -6.27 18.59 -2.39
N SER A 33 -7.06 18.15 -1.41
CA SER A 33 -8.44 18.63 -1.18
C SER A 33 -9.24 17.57 -0.43
N LYS A 34 -9.58 17.85 0.83
CA LYS A 34 -10.54 17.04 1.59
C LYS A 34 -11.96 17.35 1.08
N ASN A 35 -12.62 16.38 0.44
CA ASN A 35 -14.07 16.41 0.20
C ASN A 35 -14.74 15.15 0.82
N PRO A 36 -15.76 15.27 1.68
CA PRO A 36 -16.38 14.16 2.42
C PRO A 36 -17.04 13.01 1.64
N ALA A 37 -16.91 12.91 0.32
CA ALA A 37 -17.36 11.77 -0.48
C ALA A 37 -16.28 10.68 -0.69
N GLU A 38 -15.03 10.93 -0.25
CA GLU A 38 -13.87 10.06 -0.41
C GLU A 38 -13.76 8.96 0.65
N LYS A 39 -14.64 7.95 0.61
CA LYS A 39 -14.34 6.66 1.29
C LYS A 39 -13.75 5.63 0.33
N ALA A 40 -13.79 5.88 -0.97
CA ALA A 40 -13.15 5.07 -2.02
C ALA A 40 -11.69 5.49 -2.32
N ASP A 41 -11.16 6.51 -1.64
CA ASP A 41 -9.90 7.19 -2.02
C ASP A 41 -8.64 6.58 -1.39
N ASP A 42 -8.76 5.71 -0.39
CA ASP A 42 -7.59 5.12 0.30
C ASP A 42 -6.73 4.23 -0.62
N CYS A 43 -7.27 3.84 -1.76
CA CYS A 43 -6.65 2.89 -2.68
C CYS A 43 -6.64 3.36 -4.13
N ILE A 44 -7.05 4.61 -4.42
CA ILE A 44 -6.97 5.19 -5.75
C ILE A 44 -5.76 6.11 -5.81
N ASP A 45 -4.71 5.65 -6.48
CA ASP A 45 -3.54 6.47 -6.76
C ASP A 45 -3.75 7.24 -8.06
N LYS A 46 -4.20 8.50 -7.92
CA LYS A 46 -4.45 9.42 -9.03
C LYS A 46 -3.21 9.62 -9.92
N SER A 47 -2.00 9.42 -9.39
CA SER A 47 -0.75 9.53 -10.16
C SER A 47 -0.49 8.34 -11.10
N LYS A 48 -1.20 7.21 -10.90
CA LYS A 48 -1.09 6.00 -11.72
C LYS A 48 -2.21 5.84 -12.74
N ILE A 49 -3.16 6.77 -12.78
CA ILE A 49 -4.23 6.75 -13.79
C ILE A 49 -3.59 6.92 -15.17
N ASN A 50 -3.79 5.94 -16.03
CA ASN A 50 -3.27 5.92 -17.39
C ASN A 50 -4.33 5.34 -18.35
N PRO A 51 -5.14 6.19 -19.00
CA PRO A 51 -6.16 5.73 -19.95
C PRO A 51 -5.56 5.14 -21.24
N ASP A 52 -4.30 5.46 -21.54
CA ASP A 52 -3.58 4.96 -22.72
C ASP A 52 -2.84 3.64 -22.43
N LEU A 53 -3.04 3.04 -21.25
CA LEU A 53 -2.45 1.75 -20.91
C LEU A 53 -3.03 0.66 -21.82
N ASN A 54 -2.17 0.06 -22.64
CA ASN A 54 -2.55 -1.03 -23.53
C ASN A 54 -2.82 -2.31 -22.75
N CYS A 55 -4.09 -2.53 -22.39
CA CYS A 55 -4.54 -3.74 -21.74
C CYS A 55 -5.00 -4.80 -22.76
N VAL A 56 -4.71 -6.06 -22.45
CA VAL A 56 -5.28 -7.18 -23.20
C VAL A 56 -6.79 -7.25 -22.96
N MET A 57 -7.55 -7.53 -24.02
CA MET A 57 -9.02 -7.64 -23.98
C MET A 57 -9.48 -9.02 -23.46
N ILE A 58 -8.92 -9.45 -22.32
CA ILE A 58 -9.30 -10.69 -21.65
C ILE A 58 -10.29 -10.38 -20.54
N TYR A 59 -11.39 -11.14 -20.47
CA TYR A 59 -12.34 -11.04 -19.38
C TYR A 59 -11.92 -11.94 -18.21
N LYS A 60 -11.30 -11.33 -17.20
CA LYS A 60 -10.87 -11.93 -15.93
C LYS A 60 -11.19 -10.94 -14.80
N PRO A 61 -12.47 -10.78 -14.45
CA PRO A 61 -12.92 -9.61 -13.70
C PRO A 61 -12.26 -9.51 -12.33
N VAL A 62 -12.06 -8.27 -11.88
CA VAL A 62 -11.61 -7.93 -10.53
C VAL A 62 -12.51 -6.86 -9.93
N CYS A 63 -12.73 -6.94 -8.62
CA CYS A 63 -13.49 -5.94 -7.88
C CYS A 63 -12.50 -5.02 -7.16
N GLY A 64 -12.45 -3.77 -7.62
CA GLY A 64 -11.64 -2.73 -7.02
C GLY A 64 -12.13 -2.36 -5.62
N CYS A 65 -11.23 -1.83 -4.81
CA CYS A 65 -11.53 -1.28 -3.49
C CYS A 65 -12.56 -0.13 -3.49
N ASN A 66 -12.81 0.48 -4.65
CA ASN A 66 -13.87 1.47 -4.89
C ASN A 66 -15.23 0.82 -5.21
N ASN A 67 -15.36 -0.50 -5.03
CA ASN A 67 -16.55 -1.30 -5.36
C ASN A 67 -16.95 -1.23 -6.85
N LYS A 68 -15.98 -0.99 -7.74
CA LYS A 68 -16.16 -1.04 -9.19
C LYS A 68 -15.55 -2.34 -9.73
N THR A 69 -16.28 -3.01 -10.62
CA THR A 69 -15.76 -4.15 -11.37
C THR A 69 -14.96 -3.66 -12.57
N TYR A 70 -13.79 -4.24 -12.79
CA TYR A 70 -12.94 -4.02 -13.96
C TYR A 70 -12.81 -5.34 -14.73
N ASP A 71 -12.72 -5.26 -16.06
CA ASP A 71 -12.68 -6.45 -16.93
C ASP A 71 -11.49 -7.35 -16.64
N ASN A 72 -10.37 -6.77 -16.21
CA ASN A 72 -9.21 -7.46 -15.65
C ASN A 72 -8.36 -6.52 -14.79
N SER A 73 -7.31 -7.06 -14.17
CA SER A 73 -6.39 -6.29 -13.32
C SER A 73 -5.71 -5.13 -14.03
N CYS A 74 -5.37 -5.27 -15.32
CA CYS A 74 -4.75 -4.18 -16.08
C CYS A 74 -5.69 -2.97 -16.15
N PHE A 75 -6.98 -3.18 -16.41
CA PHE A 75 -7.96 -2.08 -16.41
C PHE A 75 -8.18 -1.47 -15.02
N ALA A 76 -8.02 -2.25 -13.94
CA ALA A 76 -8.04 -1.71 -12.58
C ALA A 76 -6.82 -0.81 -12.31
N GLU A 77 -5.63 -1.26 -12.69
CA GLU A 77 -4.38 -0.50 -12.59
C GLU A 77 -4.41 0.78 -13.42
N ALA A 78 -4.91 0.70 -14.67
CA ALA A 78 -5.10 1.86 -15.55
C ALA A 78 -5.99 2.93 -14.92
N ALA A 79 -6.93 2.52 -14.07
CA ALA A 79 -7.82 3.41 -13.33
C ALA A 79 -7.23 3.89 -11.99
N GLY A 80 -5.95 3.64 -11.73
CA GLY A 80 -5.26 4.01 -10.49
C GLY A 80 -5.67 3.17 -9.28
N VAL A 81 -6.42 2.09 -9.46
CA VAL A 81 -6.78 1.19 -8.35
C VAL A 81 -5.52 0.48 -7.90
N THR A 82 -5.24 0.49 -6.59
CA THR A 82 -4.05 -0.15 -6.01
C THR A 82 -4.37 -1.44 -5.25
N LYS A 83 -5.65 -1.75 -5.06
CA LYS A 83 -6.13 -2.94 -4.37
C LYS A 83 -7.45 -3.45 -4.95
N TRP A 84 -7.52 -4.76 -5.21
CA TRP A 84 -8.70 -5.43 -5.73
C TRP A 84 -8.78 -6.89 -5.24
N LYS A 85 -9.97 -7.49 -5.33
CA LYS A 85 -10.21 -8.94 -5.18
C LYS A 85 -10.50 -9.57 -6.55
N GLU A 86 -10.21 -10.86 -6.72
CA GLU A 86 -10.62 -11.60 -7.91
C GLU A 86 -12.14 -11.72 -7.99
N GLY A 87 -12.68 -11.72 -9.21
CA GLY A 87 -14.10 -11.75 -9.47
C GLY A 87 -14.74 -10.36 -9.53
N LYS A 88 -15.99 -10.31 -9.97
CA LYS A 88 -16.81 -9.09 -9.96
C LYS A 88 -17.15 -8.65 -8.52
N CYS A 89 -17.57 -7.41 -8.36
CA CYS A 89 -18.19 -6.97 -7.11
C CYS A 89 -19.57 -7.61 -6.93
N ASP A 90 -20.03 -7.60 -5.67
CA ASP A 90 -21.32 -8.19 -5.25
C ASP A 90 -22.51 -7.29 -5.60
#